data_AF-A0A4D8SGU7-F1
#
_entry.id   AF-A0A4D8SGU7-F1
#
_cell.length_a   1.000
_cell.length_b   1.000
_cell.length_c   1.000
_cell.angle_alpha   90.00
_cell.angle_beta   90.00
_cell.angle_gamma   90.00
#
_symmetry.space_group_name_H-M   'P 1'
#
loop_
_entity.id
_entity.type
_entity.pdbx_description
1 polymer ?
#
loop_
_entity_poly.entity_id
_entity_poly.type
_entity_poly.pdbx_seq_one_letter_code
_entity_poly.pdbx_strand_id
1 'polypeptide(L)'
;MIENFYVNHFKVSFITDEDKRLVFLDLSIPCNRRIKELEYLDTSIETKYGTVRKVVICPVNGVAFICNAVVELNSSSPSAEEIHREVESELMRVGCTP
;
A
#
# COMPACT_ATOMS: atom_id res chain seq x y z
N MET A 1 2.38 11.96 -14.91
CA MET A 1 3.54 12.45 -14.13
C MET A 1 3.81 11.48 -12.98
N ILE A 2 5.08 11.17 -12.67
CA ILE A 2 5.45 10.32 -11.53
C ILE A 2 6.34 11.13 -10.59
N GLU A 3 5.91 11.27 -9.34
CA GLU A 3 6.65 11.96 -8.26
C GLU A 3 6.99 10.94 -7.18
N ASN A 4 8.22 10.99 -6.66
CA ASN A 4 8.71 10.01 -5.70
C ASN A 4 9.14 10.73 -4.41
N PHE A 5 8.71 10.19 -3.28
CA PHE A 5 9.02 10.66 -1.93
C PHE A 5 9.53 9.48 -1.10
N TYR A 6 10.16 9.78 0.03
CA TYR A 6 10.61 8.78 0.98
C TYR A 6 10.11 9.12 2.38
N VAL A 7 9.38 8.19 2.98
CA VAL A 7 8.86 8.27 4.35
C VAL A 7 9.52 7.16 5.16
N ASN A 8 10.38 7.49 6.12
CA ASN A 8 11.11 6.49 6.93
C ASN A 8 11.80 5.39 6.10
N HIS A 9 12.47 5.78 5.01
CA HIS A 9 13.12 4.89 4.03
C HIS A 9 12.18 4.08 3.12
N PHE A 10 10.86 4.14 3.32
CA PHE A 10 9.88 3.59 2.39
C PHE A 10 9.57 4.56 1.26
N LYS A 11 9.59 4.08 0.02
CA LYS A 11 9.26 4.89 -1.13
C LYS A 11 7.74 5.07 -1.24
N VAL A 12 7.32 6.30 -1.51
CA VAL A 12 5.94 6.66 -1.84
C VAL A 12 5.96 7.30 -3.21
N SER A 13 5.29 6.69 -4.20
CA SER A 13 5.27 7.18 -5.57
C SER A 13 3.86 7.62 -5.94
N PHE A 14 3.68 8.91 -6.23
CA PHE A 14 2.43 9.44 -6.77
C PHE A 14 2.48 9.36 -8.29
N ILE A 15 1.48 8.72 -8.88
CA ILE A 15 1.33 8.56 -10.32
C ILE A 15 0.04 9.26 -10.71
N THR A 16 0.16 10.37 -11.42
CA THR A 16 -0.99 11.16 -11.88
C THR A 16 -1.11 11.05 -13.39
N ASP A 17 -2.29 10.67 -13.87
CA ASP A 17 -2.65 10.58 -15.28
C ASP A 17 -4.07 11.08 -15.49
N GLU A 18 -4.23 12.20 -16.20
CA GLU A 18 -5.50 12.92 -16.39
C GLU A 18 -6.33 13.02 -15.09
N ASP A 19 -7.38 12.22 -14.98
CA ASP A 19 -8.33 12.21 -13.86
C ASP A 19 -7.99 11.17 -12.77
N LYS A 20 -6.96 10.35 -12.98
CA LYS A 20 -6.56 9.27 -12.06
C LYS A 20 -5.30 9.63 -11.31
N ARG A 21 -5.37 9.49 -9.98
CA ARG A 21 -4.22 9.61 -9.09
C ARG A 21 -4.05 8.32 -8.32
N LEU A 22 -2.94 7.65 -8.56
CA LEU A 22 -2.54 6.45 -7.87
C LEU A 22 -1.37 6.74 -6.94
N VAL A 23 -1.30 6.02 -5.83
CA VAL A 23 -0.13 5.99 -4.96
C VAL A 23 0.38 4.57 -4.86
N PHE A 24 1.66 4.40 -5.16
CA PHE A 24 2.38 3.15 -4.92
C PHE A 24 3.23 3.31 -3.67
N LEU A 25 2.99 2.45 -2.67
CA LEU A 25 3.62 2.51 -1.36
C LEU A 25 4.53 1.31 -1.16
N ASP A 26 5.75 1.54 -0.69
CA ASP A 26 6.55 0.52 -0.03
C ASP A 26 6.12 0.42 1.45
N LEU A 27 6.01 -0.81 1.96
CA LEU A 27 5.52 -1.13 3.29
C LEU A 27 6.33 -2.29 3.88
N SER A 28 6.18 -2.52 5.18
CA SER A 28 6.77 -3.66 5.88
C SER A 28 5.84 -4.15 6.99
N ILE A 29 4.63 -4.57 6.61
CA ILE A 29 3.60 -4.98 7.57
C ILE A 29 3.61 -6.51 7.70
N PRO A 30 3.84 -7.07 8.90
CA PRO A 30 3.83 -8.52 9.09
C PRO A 30 2.42 -9.08 8.91
N CYS A 31 2.33 -10.20 8.19
CA CYS A 31 1.12 -10.99 8.03
C CYS A 31 1.18 -12.24 8.89
N ASN A 32 0.08 -12.59 9.56
CA ASN A 32 -0.09 -13.89 10.21
C ASN A 32 -0.44 -15.00 9.19
N ARG A 33 0.28 -15.05 8.07
CA ARG A 33 0.11 -16.03 7.00
C ARG A 33 1.48 -16.59 6.61
N ARG A 34 1.51 -17.83 6.15
CA ARG A 34 2.69 -18.43 5.54
C ARG A 34 2.47 -18.51 4.04
N ILE A 35 3.35 -17.90 3.27
CA ILE A 35 3.39 -17.99 1.82
C ILE A 35 4.78 -18.46 1.40
N LYS A 36 4.86 -19.13 0.25
CA LYS A 36 6.14 -19.58 -0.33
C LYS A 36 6.56 -18.73 -1.52
N GLU A 37 5.61 -18.06 -2.14
CA GLU A 37 5.77 -17.31 -3.38
C GLU A 37 5.20 -15.91 -3.19
N LEU A 38 5.59 -14.99 -4.08
CA LEU A 38 5.08 -13.63 -4.11
C LEU A 38 3.61 -13.65 -4.55
N GLU A 39 2.73 -13.02 -3.79
CA GLU A 39 1.30 -12.93 -4.12
C GLU A 39 0.90 -11.49 -4.42
N TYR A 40 0.09 -11.31 -5.46
CA TYR A 40 -0.54 -10.05 -5.81
C TYR A 40 -2.03 -10.21 -5.56
N LEU A 41 -2.56 -9.56 -4.54
CA LEU A 41 -3.97 -9.65 -4.19
C LEU A 41 -4.69 -8.38 -4.60
N ASP A 42 -5.81 -8.57 -5.30
CA ASP A 42 -6.81 -7.52 -5.46
C ASP A 42 -7.51 -7.30 -4.12
N THR A 43 -7.78 -6.03 -3.81
CA THR A 43 -8.46 -5.65 -2.56
C THR A 43 -9.33 -4.41 -2.80
N SER A 44 -10.18 -4.11 -1.82
CA SER A 44 -11.02 -2.91 -1.83
C SER A 44 -11.15 -2.37 -0.41
N ILE A 45 -10.02 -2.05 0.21
CA ILE A 45 -9.97 -1.48 1.55
C ILE A 45 -10.07 0.04 1.44
N GLU A 46 -11.14 0.60 1.97
CA GLU A 46 -11.36 2.05 2.03
C GLU A 46 -10.44 2.68 3.09
N THR A 47 -9.85 3.81 2.74
CA THR A 47 -9.03 4.66 3.61
C THR A 47 -9.58 6.07 3.59
N LYS A 48 -9.10 6.95 4.48
CA LYS A 48 -9.46 8.37 4.44
C LYS A 48 -9.22 9.04 3.08
N TYR A 49 -8.19 8.60 2.34
CA TYR A 49 -7.71 9.30 1.13
C TYR A 49 -8.02 8.56 -0.18
N GLY A 50 -8.61 7.37 -0.12
CA GLY A 50 -8.88 6.56 -1.30
C GLY A 50 -9.05 5.08 -0.99
N THR A 51 -8.98 4.24 -2.00
CA THR A 51 -9.17 2.79 -1.86
C THR A 51 -7.86 2.07 -2.16
N VAL A 52 -7.42 1.20 -1.25
CA VAL A 52 -6.36 0.22 -1.56
C VAL A 52 -6.94 -0.78 -2.55
N ARG A 53 -6.39 -0.82 -3.76
CA ARG A 53 -6.85 -1.69 -4.86
C ARG A 53 -6.04 -2.96 -5.00
N LYS A 54 -4.75 -2.89 -4.66
CA LYS A 54 -3.85 -4.05 -4.70
C LYS A 54 -2.89 -4.02 -3.53
N VAL A 55 -2.56 -5.20 -3.02
CA VAL A 55 -1.46 -5.41 -2.09
C VAL A 55 -0.53 -6.49 -2.63
N VAL A 56 0.76 -6.35 -2.36
CA VAL A 56 1.78 -7.34 -2.70
C VAL A 56 2.26 -7.97 -1.40
N ILE A 57 2.14 -9.29 -1.30
CA ILE A 57 2.60 -10.05 -0.15
C ILE A 57 3.87 -10.81 -0.51
N CYS A 58 4.97 -10.54 0.20
CA CYS A 58 6.24 -11.24 -0.01
C CYS A 58 6.54 -12.27 1.10
N PRO A 59 7.16 -13.40 0.75
CA PRO A 59 7.76 -14.30 1.72
C PRO A 59 9.11 -13.75 2.20
N VAL A 60 9.25 -13.54 3.51
CA VAL A 60 10.51 -13.17 4.17
C VAL A 60 10.80 -14.18 5.27
N ASN A 61 11.83 -15.02 5.09
CA ASN A 61 12.25 -16.04 6.06
C ASN A 61 11.11 -16.96 6.55
N GLY A 62 10.16 -17.29 5.68
CA GLY A 62 9.01 -18.15 6.00
C GLY A 62 7.82 -17.44 6.66
N VAL A 63 7.87 -16.11 6.79
CA VAL A 63 6.79 -15.25 7.25
C VAL A 63 6.33 -14.36 6.10
N ALA A 64 5.03 -14.14 5.96
CA ALA A 64 4.50 -13.24 4.94
C ALA A 64 4.51 -11.79 5.42
N PHE A 65 4.77 -10.85 4.50
CA PHE A 65 4.70 -9.40 4.75
C PHE A 65 3.95 -8.71 3.62
N ILE A 66 3.14 -7.70 3.93
CA ILE A 66 2.68 -6.74 2.91
C ILE A 66 3.85 -5.81 2.61
N CYS A 67 4.43 -5.95 1.42
CA CYS A 67 5.58 -5.17 0.98
C CYS A 67 5.17 -3.94 0.19
N ASN A 68 4.03 -4.01 -0.50
CA ASN A 68 3.54 -2.90 -1.28
C ASN A 68 2.03 -2.81 -1.24
N ALA A 69 1.53 -1.59 -1.44
CA ALA A 69 0.13 -1.31 -1.68
C ALA A 69 -0.03 -0.31 -2.83
N VAL A 70 -1.08 -0.50 -3.62
CA VAL A 70 -1.53 0.45 -4.65
C VAL A 70 -2.83 1.05 -4.18
N VAL A 71 -2.85 2.37 -4.05
CA VAL A 71 -4.02 3.14 -3.63
C VAL A 71 -4.51 3.97 -4.80
N GLU A 72 -5.81 3.91 -5.06
CA GLU A 72 -6.49 4.85 -5.93
C GLU A 72 -7.02 6.00 -5.08
N LEU A 73 -6.47 7.19 -5.24
CA LEU A 73 -6.87 8.36 -4.46
C LEU A 73 -8.27 8.83 -4.88
N ASN A 74 -9.03 9.30 -3.90
CA ASN A 74 -10.21 10.11 -4.16
C ASN A 74 -9.79 11.55 -4.53
N SER A 75 -10.71 12.52 -4.48
CA SER A 75 -10.42 13.94 -4.79
C SER A 75 -9.49 14.62 -3.77
N SER A 76 -8.99 13.91 -2.75
CA SER A 76 -8.03 14.44 -1.78
C SER A 76 -6.61 14.53 -2.34
N SER A 77 -5.76 15.29 -1.65
CA SER A 77 -4.34 15.47 -1.99
C SER A 77 -3.47 15.33 -0.74
N PRO A 78 -3.35 14.12 -0.17
CA PRO A 78 -2.56 13.90 1.03
C PRO A 78 -1.06 14.11 0.75
N SER A 79 -0.30 14.45 1.79
CA SER A 79 1.16 14.34 1.76
C SER A 79 1.60 12.86 1.69
N ALA A 80 2.86 12.61 1.33
CA ALA A 80 3.42 11.26 1.31
C ALA A 80 3.35 10.59 2.70
N GLU A 81 3.64 11.33 3.77
CA GLU A 81 3.57 10.87 5.15
C GLU A 81 2.14 10.56 5.59
N GLU A 82 1.18 11.40 5.20
CA GLU A 82 -0.23 11.22 5.55
C GLU A 82 -0.81 9.95 4.95
N ILE A 83 -0.59 9.73 3.64
CA ILE A 83 -1.09 8.53 2.96
C ILE A 83 -0.38 7.26 3.44
N HIS A 84 0.94 7.33 3.67
CA HIS A 84 1.72 6.19 4.14
C HIS A 84 1.23 5.71 5.51
N ARG A 85 1.10 6.63 6.47
CA ARG A 85 0.62 6.32 7.83
C ARG A 85 -0.81 5.78 7.84
N GLU A 86 -1.71 6.38 7.04
CA GLU A 86 -3.10 5.95 6.95
C GLU A 86 -3.20 4.52 6.43
N VAL A 87 -2.53 4.22 5.31
CA VAL A 87 -2.58 2.90 4.68
C VAL A 87 -1.91 1.85 5.54
N GLU A 88 -0.78 2.18 6.18
CA GLU A 88 -0.12 1.29 7.14
C GLU A 88 -1.04 0.93 8.30
N SER A 89 -1.69 1.93 8.90
CA SER A 89 -2.64 1.73 10.00
C SER A 89 -3.81 0.83 9.59
N GLU A 90 -4.41 1.07 8.42
CA GLU A 90 -5.53 0.25 7.94
C GLU A 90 -5.11 -1.19 7.62
N LEU A 91 -3.99 -1.38 6.94
CA LEU A 91 -3.49 -2.72 6.61
C LEU A 91 -3.01 -3.50 7.84
N MET A 92 -2.47 -2.84 8.86
CA MET A 92 -2.20 -3.48 10.15
C MET A 92 -3.48 -3.94 10.86
N ARG A 93 -4.57 -3.18 10.74
CA ARG A 93 -5.88 -3.49 11.35
C ARG A 93 -6.56 -4.67 10.67
N VAL A 94 -6.60 -4.67 9.34
CA VAL A 94 -7.29 -5.70 8.54
C VAL A 94 -6.42 -6.96 8.37
N GLY A 95 -5.10 -6.79 8.41
CA GLY A 95 -4.15 -7.85 8.14
C GLY A 95 -4.16 -8.27 6.67
N CYS A 96 -3.71 -9.50 6.40
CA CYS A 96 -3.53 -10.01 5.04
C CYS A 96 -4.68 -10.92 4.63
N THR A 97 -5.91 -10.46 4.90
CA THR A 97 -7.14 -11.14 4.48
C THR A 97 -7.39 -10.88 2.99
N PRO A 98 -7.79 -11.93 2.23
CA PRO A 98 -8.26 -11.76 0.86
C PRO A 98 -9.58 -10.98 0.80
#